data_AF-A0A392TX96-F1
#
_entry.id   AF-A0A392TX96-F1
#
_cell.length_a   1.000
_cell.length_b   1.000
_cell.length_c   1.000
_cell.angle_alpha   90.00
_cell.angle_beta   90.00
_cell.angle_gamma   90.00
#
_symmetry.space_group_name_H-M   'P 1'
#
loop_
_entity.id
_entity.type
_entity.pdbx_description
1 polymer ?
#
loop_
_entity_poly.entity_id
_entity_poly.type
_entity_poly.pdbx_seq_one_letter_code
_entity_poly.pdbx_strand_id
1 'polypeptide(L)' 'MVGMDDDFAGESNGVFLCVLPMFHVFGLAIVTYGQLRRGSTVVSMGRFEMERFLKAIEKHRVTNLWVVPPMV' A
#
# COMPACT_ATOMS: atom_id res chain seq x y z
N MET A 1 11.68 6.17 -3.68
CA MET A 1 10.82 7.04 -4.50
C MET A 1 9.40 6.72 -4.09
N VAL A 2 8.90 7.48 -3.11
CA VAL A 2 7.48 7.53 -2.75
C VAL A 2 6.76 8.15 -3.95
N GLY A 3 5.49 7.83 -4.18
CA GLY A 3 4.76 8.40 -5.32
C GLY A 3 4.81 9.92 -5.22
N MET A 4 5.32 10.60 -6.24
CA MET A 4 5.36 12.07 -6.26
C MET A 4 3.94 12.64 -6.04
N ASP A 5 2.94 11.87 -6.46
CA ASP A 5 1.52 12.11 -6.29
C ASP A 5 1.09 12.21 -4.80
N ASP A 6 1.64 11.38 -3.91
CA ASP A 6 1.33 11.40 -2.47
C ASP A 6 1.89 12.68 -1.80
N ASP A 7 3.03 13.18 -2.28
CA ASP A 7 3.64 14.43 -1.81
C ASP A 7 2.89 15.66 -2.31
N PHE A 8 2.42 15.66 -3.56
CA PHE A 8 1.61 16.75 -4.11
C PHE A 8 0.22 16.86 -3.46
N ALA A 9 -0.36 15.75 -3.04
CA ALA A 9 -1.67 15.74 -2.39
C ALA A 9 -1.64 16.26 -0.93
N GLY A 10 -0.46 16.42 -0.34
CA GLY A 10 -0.33 16.82 1.08
C GLY A 10 -0.85 15.75 2.05
N GLU A 11 -1.03 14.51 1.61
CA GLU A 11 -1.58 13.43 2.42
C GLU A 11 -0.48 12.88 3.35
N SER A 12 -0.56 13.29 4.62
CA SER A 12 0.35 12.84 5.68
C SER A 12 -0.17 11.60 6.44
N ASN A 13 -1.37 11.10 6.13
CA ASN A 13 -2.04 10.07 6.94
C ASN A 13 -2.85 9.07 6.10
N GLY A 14 -2.29 8.61 4.98
CA GLY A 14 -2.93 7.63 4.10
C GLY A 14 -2.94 6.21 4.69
N VAL A 15 -3.86 5.38 4.22
CA VAL A 15 -3.92 3.94 4.51
C VAL A 15 -3.58 3.17 3.24
N PHE A 16 -2.47 2.43 3.28
CA PHE A 16 -1.91 1.71 2.13
C PHE A 16 -2.07 0.20 2.32
N LEU A 17 -2.58 -0.50 1.31
CA LEU A 17 -2.62 -1.97 1.30
C LEU A 17 -1.39 -2.53 0.60
N CYS A 18 -0.49 -3.14 1.37
CA CYS A 18 0.69 -3.83 0.86
C CYS A 18 0.35 -5.30 0.56
N VAL A 19 0.05 -5.57 -0.71
CA VAL A 19 -0.11 -6.93 -1.23
C VAL A 19 1.14 -7.44 -1.97
N LEU A 20 2.08 -6.53 -2.25
CA LEU A 20 3.33 -6.86 -2.91
C LEU A 20 4.27 -7.59 -1.94
N PRO A 21 5.07 -8.55 -2.44
CA PRO A 21 5.97 -9.29 -1.57
C PRO A 21 7.02 -8.39 -0.91
N MET A 22 7.11 -8.44 0.42
CA MET A 22 8.05 -7.65 1.22
C MET A 22 9.50 -8.19 1.19
N PHE A 23 9.77 -9.28 0.46
CA PHE A 23 11.15 -9.67 0.15
C PHE A 23 11.71 -8.93 -1.07
N HIS A 24 10.85 -8.24 -1.84
CA HIS A 24 11.25 -7.42 -2.97
C HIS A 24 11.38 -5.95 -2.53
N VAL A 25 12.40 -5.24 -3.04
CA VAL A 25 12.72 -3.86 -2.64
C VAL A 25 11.52 -2.91 -2.71
N PHE A 26 10.63 -3.13 -3.67
CA PHE A 26 9.43 -2.33 -3.85
C PHE A 26 8.42 -2.49 -2.70
N GLY A 27 8.08 -3.73 -2.31
CA GLY A 27 7.16 -3.97 -1.20
C GLY A 27 7.75 -3.55 0.15
N LEU A 28 9.06 -3.78 0.35
CA LEU A 28 9.73 -3.46 1.61
C LEU A 28 10.07 -1.98 1.76
N ALA A 29 10.97 -1.48 0.92
CA ALA A 29 11.56 -0.17 1.11
C ALA A 29 10.62 0.96 0.67
N ILE A 30 9.89 0.76 -0.43
CA ILE A 30 9.03 1.81 -1.00
C ILE A 30 7.67 1.82 -0.30
N VAL A 31 6.95 0.69 -0.30
CA VAL A 31 5.59 0.64 0.27
C VAL A 31 5.63 0.61 1.80
N THR A 32 6.43 -0.27 2.41
CA THR A 32 6.39 -0.43 3.88
C THR A 32 7.18 0.66 4.60
N TYR A 33 8.49 0.73 4.40
CA TYR A 33 9.33 1.70 5.12
C TYR A 33 9.06 3.15 4.71
N GLY A 34 8.81 3.41 3.42
CA GLY A 34 8.48 4.74 2.93
C GLY A 34 7.25 5.33 3.61
N GLN A 35 6.19 4.53 3.75
CA GLN A 35 4.92 4.99 4.35
C GLN A 35 4.99 5.06 5.87
N LEU A 36 5.62 4.07 6.53
CA LEU A 36 5.83 4.12 7.98
C LEU A 36 6.65 5.35 8.41
N ARG A 37 7.66 5.74 7.62
CA ARG A 37 8.45 6.95 7.90
C ARG A 37 7.62 8.24 7.87
N ARG A 38 6.49 8.27 7.15
CA ARG A 38 5.58 9.42 7.07
C ARG A 38 4.52 9.42 8.17
N GLY A 39 4.38 8.32 8.93
CA GLY A 39 3.29 8.12 9.87
C GLY A 39 2.02 7.56 9.25
N SER A 40 2.06 7.17 7.97
CA SER A 40 0.95 6.50 7.27
C SER A 40 0.71 5.09 7.83
N THR A 41 -0.49 4.55 7.61
CA THR A 41 -0.84 3.18 7.98
C THR A 41 -0.57 2.22 6.82
N VAL A 42 0.08 1.08 7.11
CA VAL A 42 0.30 0.00 6.13
C VAL A 42 -0.45 -1.26 6.58
N VAL A 43 -1.40 -1.68 5.76
CA VAL A 43 -2.14 -2.95 5.92
C VAL A 43 -1.40 -4.01 5.11
N SER A 44 -0.92 -5.07 5.77
CA SER A 44 -0.20 -6.16 5.09
C SER A 44 -1.12 -7.31 4.72
N MET A 45 -0.95 -7.86 3.51
CA MET A 45 -1.64 -9.06 3.05
C MET A 45 -0.62 -10.15 2.66
N GLY A 46 -0.67 -11.28 3.37
CA GLY A 46 0.30 -12.37 3.15
C GLY A 46 0.20 -13.08 1.80
N ARG A 47 -0.98 -13.09 1.16
CA ARG A 47 -1.19 -13.65 -0.18
C ARG A 47 -2.34 -12.93 -0.86
N PHE A 48 -2.16 -12.56 -2.13
CA PHE A 48 -3.22 -11.99 -2.94
C PHE A 48 -4.34 -13.01 -3.17
N GLU A 49 -5.56 -12.58 -2.85
CA GLU A 49 -6.82 -13.24 -3.18
C GLU A 49 -7.85 -12.12 -3.35
N MET A 50 -8.58 -12.11 -4.47
CA MET A 50 -9.39 -10.96 -4.90
C MET A 50 -10.47 -10.58 -3.87
N GLU A 51 -11.22 -11.55 -3.35
CA GLU A 51 -12.26 -11.24 -2.37
C GLU A 51 -11.70 -10.67 -1.07
N ARG A 52 -10.63 -11.28 -0.54
CA ARG A 52 -9.94 -10.77 0.65
C ARG A 52 -9.34 -9.39 0.41
N PHE A 53 -8.85 -9.13 -0.81
CA PHE A 53 -8.29 -7.84 -1.20
C PHE A 53 -9.37 -6.75 -1.14
N LEU A 54 -10.52 -6.97 -1.76
CA LEU A 54 -11.65 -6.04 -1.73
C LEU A 54 -12.21 -5.86 -0.31
N LYS A 55 -12.37 -6.95 0.45
CA LYS A 55 -12.79 -6.89 1.87
C LYS A 55 -11.80 -6.12 2.74
N ALA A 56 -10.49 -6.25 2.49
CA ALA A 56 -9.47 -5.51 3.22
C ALA A 56 -9.52 -4.01 2.89
N ILE A 57 -9.75 -3.64 1.63
CA ILE A 57 -9.93 -2.26 1.20
C ILE A 57 -11.08 -1.60 1.96
N GLU A 58 -12.24 -2.26 1.99
CA GLU A 58 -13.43 -1.75 2.69
C GLU A 58 -13.19 -1.65 4.20
N LYS A 59 -12.74 -2.75 4.81
CA LYS A 59 -12.54 -2.86 6.27
C LYS A 59 -11.57 -1.82 6.82
N HIS A 60 -10.47 -1.60 6.11
CA HIS A 60 -9.41 -0.70 6.56
C HIS A 60 -9.50 0.71 5.97
N ARG A 61 -10.51 0.98 5.13
CA ARG A 61 -10.67 2.27 4.44
C ARG A 61 -9.39 2.67 3.70
N VAL A 62 -8.86 1.75 2.90
CA VAL A 62 -7.63 1.95 2.13
C VAL A 62 -7.80 3.13 1.18
N THR A 63 -6.88 4.09 1.23
CA THR A 63 -6.91 5.32 0.43
C THR A 63 -6.04 5.20 -0.81
N ASN A 64 -4.94 4.44 -0.73
CA ASN A 64 -3.95 4.33 -1.80
C ASN A 64 -3.61 2.86 -2.07
N LEU A 65 -3.55 2.49 -3.35
CA LEU A 65 -3.26 1.13 -3.81
C LEU A 65 -2.05 1.11 -4.74
N TRP A 66 -1.10 0.25 -4.41
CA TRP A 66 0.07 -0.01 -5.23
C TRP A 66 -0.08 -1.39 -5.86
N VAL A 67 -0.47 -1.40 -7.13
CA VAL A 67 -0.81 -2.62 -7.88
C VAL A 67 0.19 -2.92 -9.00
N VAL A 68 0.22 -4.18 -9.45
CA VAL A 68 0.99 -4.61 -10.61
C VAL A 68 0.05 -5.08 -11.72
N PRO A 69 0.46 -5.04 -13.00
CA PRO A 69 -0.42 -5.32 -14.13
C PRO A 69 -1.21 -6.64 -14.06
N PRO A 70 -0.69 -7.76 -13.50
CA PRO A 70 -1.47 -9.00 -13.40
C PRO A 70 -2.67 -8.95 -12.43
N MET A 71 -2.83 -7.88 -11.64
CA MET A 71 -3.93 -7.74 -10.69
C MET A 71 -5.14 -6.97 -11.26
N VAL A 72 -5.02 -6.45 -12.50
CA VAL A 72 -6.07 -5.71 -13.21
C VAL A 72 -6.50 -6.40 -14.50
#